data_AF-A0A7C7UXI6-F1
#
_entry.id   AF-A0A7C7UXI6-F1
#
_cell.length_a   1.000
_cell.length_b   1.000
_cell.length_c   1.000
_cell.angle_alpha   90.00
_cell.angle_beta   90.00
_cell.angle_gamma   90.00
#
_symmetry.space_group_name_H-M   'P 1'
#
loop_
_entity.id
_entity.type
_entity.pdbx_description
1 polymer ?
#
loop_
_entity_poly.entity_id
_entity_poly.type
_entity_poly.pdbx_seq_one_letter_code
_entity_poly.pdbx_strand_id
1 'polypeptide(L)' 'MFFHASAVALDGAGVLILGPSGSGKSSLALELIALGAELICDDGVWLADGRLRRPASAPALIEARGIGLLNAGPLRE' A
#
# COMPACT_ATOMS: atom_id res chain seq x y z
N MET A 1 -7.07 6.67 12.44
CA MET A 1 -7.78 7.28 11.29
C MET A 1 -7.69 6.33 10.11
N PHE A 2 -8.75 6.18 9.33
CA PHE A 2 -8.76 5.34 8.13
C PHE A 2 -8.67 6.20 6.87
N PHE A 3 -7.87 5.76 5.89
CA PHE A 3 -7.66 6.45 4.63
C PHE A 3 -7.93 5.53 3.44
N HIS A 4 -8.69 6.02 2.45
CA HIS A 4 -8.78 5.39 1.12
C HIS A 4 -7.54 5.74 0.29
N ALA A 5 -6.47 5.00 0.57
CA ALA A 5 -5.13 5.30 0.11
C ALA A 5 -4.32 4.01 -0.07
N SER A 6 -3.19 4.13 -0.78
CA SER A 6 -2.18 3.08 -0.84
C SER A 6 -1.05 3.43 0.12
N ALA A 7 -0.43 2.43 0.74
CA ALA A 7 0.73 2.64 1.60
C ALA A 7 1.78 1.56 1.38
N VAL A 8 3.05 1.98 1.45
CA VAL A 8 4.22 1.11 1.36
C VAL A 8 5.17 1.38 2.52
N ALA A 9 6.04 0.41 2.82
CA ALA A 9 7.15 0.55 3.75
C ALA A 9 8.47 0.58 2.95
N LEU A 10 9.41 1.42 3.34
CA LEU A 10 10.76 1.47 2.80
C LEU A 10 11.73 1.78 3.94
N ASP A 11 12.72 0.92 4.15
CA ASP A 11 13.75 1.07 5.19
C ASP A 11 13.17 1.38 6.59
N GLY A 12 12.09 0.68 6.96
CA GLY A 12 11.39 0.87 8.23
C GLY A 12 10.48 2.11 8.32
N ALA A 13 10.43 2.94 7.29
CA ALA A 13 9.54 4.10 7.20
C ALA A 13 8.26 3.78 6.41
N GLY A 14 7.11 4.19 6.94
CA GLY A 14 5.82 4.08 6.25
C GLY A 14 5.54 5.29 5.36
N VAL A 15 5.21 5.05 4.10
CA VAL A 15 4.81 6.06 3.11
C VAL A 15 3.32 5.91 2.81
N LEU A 16 2.53 6.93 3.13
CA LEU A 16 1.10 7.01 2.82
C LEU A 16 0.89 7.84 1.54
N ILE A 17 0.33 7.21 0.50
CA ILE A 17 0.14 7.83 -0.81
C ILE A 17 -1.32 8.29 -0.92
N LEU A 18 -1.53 9.60 -0.83
CA LEU A 18 -2.84 10.23 -0.88
C LEU A 18 -3.12 10.83 -2.26
N GLY A 19 -4.39 10.89 -2.62
CA GLY A 19 -4.84 11.48 -3.87
C GLY A 19 -6.27 11.05 -4.24
N PRO A 20 -6.94 11.79 -5.15
CA PRO A 20 -8.27 11.43 -5.64
C PRO A 20 -8.34 10.01 -6.22
N SER A 21 -9.55 9.46 -6.36
CA SER A 21 -9.73 8.21 -7.10
C SER A 21 -9.23 8.37 -8.55
N GLY A 22 -8.58 7.33 -9.09
CA GLY A 22 -7.99 7.37 -10.43
C GLY A 22 -6.68 8.15 -10.56
N SER A 23 -6.16 8.80 -9.50
CA SER A 23 -4.92 9.60 -9.57
C SER A 23 -3.61 8.80 -9.66
N GLY A 24 -3.67 7.47 -9.72
CA GLY A 24 -2.48 6.61 -9.83
C GLY A 24 -1.82 6.20 -8.51
N LYS A 25 -2.49 6.30 -7.35
CA LYS A 25 -1.92 5.88 -6.04
C LYS A 25 -1.36 4.45 -6.04
N SER A 26 -2.16 3.48 -6.49
CA SER A 26 -1.76 2.08 -6.57
C SER A 26 -0.66 1.86 -7.62
N SER A 27 -0.67 2.60 -8.73
CA SER A 27 0.40 2.58 -9.73
C SER A 27 1.73 3.04 -9.14
N LEU A 28 1.74 4.16 -8.40
CA LEU A 28 2.93 4.64 -7.72
C LEU A 28 3.40 3.68 -6.63
N ALA A 29 2.47 3.09 -5.85
CA ALA A 29 2.82 2.06 -4.88
C ALA A 29 3.49 0.84 -5.54
N LEU A 30 3.00 0.41 -6.70
CA LEU A 30 3.57 -0.70 -7.47
C LEU A 30 4.98 -0.37 -7.99
N GLU A 31 5.20 0.85 -8.48
CA GLU A 31 6.53 1.32 -8.90
C GLU A 31 7.51 1.34 -7.73
N LEU A 32 7.09 1.81 -6.54
CA LEU A 32 7.92 1.78 -5.34
C LEU A 32 8.23 0.35 -4.90
N ILE A 33 7.28 -0.58 -5.02
CA ILE A 33 7.52 -2.00 -4.74
C ILE A 33 8.57 -2.58 -5.69
N ALA A 34 8.50 -2.23 -6.98
CA ALA A 34 9.51 -2.63 -7.96
C ALA A 34 10.92 -2.07 -7.63
N LEU A 35 10.99 -0.96 -6.89
CA LEU A 35 12.22 -0.34 -6.39
C LEU A 35 12.66 -0.84 -5.00
N GLY A 36 11.93 -1.80 -4.41
CA GLY A 36 12.30 -2.43 -3.14
C GLY A 36 11.44 -2.04 -1.93
N ALA A 37 10.41 -1.21 -2.11
CA ALA A 37 9.42 -0.98 -1.07
C ALA A 37 8.52 -2.21 -0.86
N GLU A 38 7.83 -2.25 0.27
CA GLU A 38 6.95 -3.35 0.64
C GLU A 38 5.51 -2.86 0.82
N LEU A 39 4.53 -3.59 0.27
CA LEU A 39 3.14 -3.16 0.36
C LEU A 39 2.62 -3.24 1.80
N ILE A 40 2.25 -2.10 2.39
CA ILE A 40 1.48 -2.08 3.62
C ILE A 40 0.02 -2.40 3.32
N CYS A 41 -0.66 -1.63 2.46
CA CYS A 41 -2.01 -1.93 2.00
C CYS A 41 -2.35 -1.13 0.75
N ASP A 42 -3.27 -1.64 -0.06
CA ASP A 42 -3.92 -0.88 -1.13
C ASP A 42 -5.40 -0.62 -0.76
N ASP A 43 -5.92 0.54 -1.17
CA ASP A 43 -7.31 1.01 -1.00
C ASP A 43 -7.89 1.08 0.44
N GLY A 44 -7.03 1.07 1.48
CA GLY A 44 -7.52 1.13 2.86
C GLY A 44 -6.45 1.01 3.93
N VAL A 45 -6.00 2.13 4.50
CA VAL A 45 -4.90 2.15 5.46
C VAL A 45 -5.37 2.73 6.79
N TRP A 46 -5.03 2.05 7.89
CA TRP A 46 -5.16 2.62 9.23
C TRP A 46 -3.89 3.39 9.61
N LEU A 47 -4.04 4.64 10.01
CA LEU A 47 -3.01 5.41 10.72
C LEU A 47 -3.37 5.48 12.20
N ALA A 48 -2.53 4.88 13.05
CA ALA A 48 -2.66 4.90 14.51
C ALA A 48 -1.28 4.92 15.15
N ASP A 49 -1.09 5.78 16.15
CA ASP A 49 0.17 5.91 16.90
C ASP A 49 1.39 6.18 16.00
N GLY A 50 1.20 6.99 14.94
CA GLY A 50 2.24 7.26 13.94
C GLY A 50 2.59 6.08 13.03
N ARG A 51 1.85 4.97 13.10
CA ARG A 51 2.08 3.76 12.31
C ARG A 51 0.99 3.52 11.29
N LEU A 52 1.39 3.15 10.08
CA LEU A 52 0.49 2.66 9.03
C LEU A 52 0.26 1.16 9.24
N ARG A 53 -0.99 0.74 9.17
CA ARG A 53 -1.40 -0.66 9.39
C ARG A 53 -2.38 -1.10 8.32
N ARG A 54 -2.17 -2.32 7.83
CA ARG A 54 -3.15 -3.05 7.03
C ARG A 54 -4.35 -3.44 7.91
N PRO A 55 -5.60 -3.29 7.45
CA PRO A 55 -6.76 -3.91 8.10
C PRO A 55 -6.56 -5.43 8.23
N ALA A 56 -6.95 -6.02 9.37
CA ALA A 56 -6.67 -7.44 9.64
C ALA A 56 -7.26 -8.42 8.61
N SER A 57 -8.35 -8.05 7.95
CA SER A 57 -9.01 -8.83 6.91
C SER A 57 -8.52 -8.54 5.48
N ALA A 58 -7.70 -7.51 5.28
CA ALA A 58 -7.24 -7.13 3.95
C ALA A 58 -6.08 -8.03 3.51
N PRO A 59 -6.13 -8.58 2.29
CA PRO A 59 -5.07 -9.44 1.78
C PRO A 59 -3.85 -8.60 1.34
N ALA A 60 -2.72 -9.27 1.11
CA ALA A 60 -1.50 -8.66 0.55
C ALA A 60 -1.60 -8.43 -0.96
N LEU A 61 -2.70 -7.85 -1.43
CA LEU A 61 -2.98 -7.68 -2.86
C LEU A 61 -2.90 -6.21 -3.25
N ILE A 62 -2.42 -5.98 -4.47
CA ILE A 62 -2.43 -4.67 -5.14
C ILE A 62 -2.96 -4.83 -6.56
N GLU A 63 -3.79 -3.90 -7.02
CA GLU A 63 -4.32 -3.93 -8.39
C GLU A 63 -3.28 -3.36 -9.38
N ALA A 64 -2.78 -4.21 -10.28
CA ALA A 64 -2.05 -3.79 -11.47
C ALA A 64 -3.03 -3.65 -12.63
N ARG A 65 -3.36 -2.42 -13.01
CA ARG A 65 -4.34 -2.14 -14.08
C ARG A 65 -3.95 -2.84 -15.38
N GLY A 66 -4.89 -3.56 -15.98
CA GLY A 66 -4.68 -4.33 -17.21
C GLY A 66 -4.08 -5.73 -17.00
N ILE A 67 -3.62 -6.06 -15.79
CA ILE A 67 -3.09 -7.38 -15.42
C ILE A 67 -4.01 -8.08 -14.42
N GLY A 68 -4.49 -7.36 -13.41
CA GLY A 68 -5.32 -7.89 -12.32
C GLY A 68 -4.68 -7.70 -10.95
N LEU A 69 -5.16 -8.47 -9.96
CA LEU A 69 -4.63 -8.44 -8.60
C LEU A 69 -3.31 -9.21 -8.51
N LEU A 70 -2.28 -8.58 -7.94
CA LEU A 70 -0.97 -9.17 -7.69
C LEU A 70 -0.76 -9.39 -6.20
N ASN A 71 -0.14 -10.50 -5.84
CA ASN A 71 0.29 -10.76 -4.47
C ASN A 71 1.63 -10.08 -4.21
N ALA A 72 1.65 -9.13 -3.29
CA ALA A 72 2.84 -8.37 -2.90
C ALA A 72 3.66 -9.02 -1.77
N GLY A 73 3.24 -10.20 -1.30
CA GLY A 73 3.91 -10.91 -0.22
C GLY A 73 3.66 -10.32 1.17
N PRO A 74 4.22 -10.95 2.22
CA PRO A 74 4.16 -10.43 3.57
C PRO A 74 5.05 -9.18 3.72
N LEU A 75 4.69 -8.30 4.66
CA LEU A 75 5.60 -7.29 5.18
C LEU A 75 6.71 -7.98 5.97
N ARG A 76 7.95 -7.60 5.71
CA ARG A 76 9.13 -8.01 6.49
C ARG A 76 9.28 -7.10 7.70
N GLU A 77 9.83 -7.66 8.78
CA GLU A 77 10.13 -6.92 10.02
C GLU A 77 11.37 -6.05 9.90
#